data_AF-A0AAD9I221-F1
#
_entry.id   AF-A0AAD9I221-F1
#
_cell.length_a   1.000
_cell.length_b   1.000
_cell.length_c   1.000
_cell.angle_alpha   90.00
_cell.angle_beta   90.00
_cell.angle_gamma   90.00
#
_symmetry.space_group_name_H-M   'P 1'
#
loop_
_entity.id
_entity.type
_entity.pdbx_description
1 polymer ?
#
loop_
_entity_poly.entity_id
_entity_poly.type
_entity_poly.pdbx_seq_one_letter_code
_entity_poly.pdbx_strand_id
1 'polypeptide(L)'
;MATRKVRYKKLNTKTPLPVLREDEVDPSEYESLTTEHVIATGVEQAEENEVHLQTVLQGAGIAADQEIPVPPPQGSELRYDELYSQPFQKTATYIRFSQTVEECIGCTYDLKDADVAFLKSYNQKRPVASQLSEDDFEQIMEVFEDTAHYKTPFASVDQTIVPYEDMVQGLQGLETANISAMSHAKEAYEYWKSRRQASSNLPLHPMVKFEIDREKDDLDPYVCFRRREVRQTRKTRARDAQSADKLKRLRRELEDGRQLILTAYHRELLKAEILRTDRAIYEQRAQLKEQKKRLGIKANDEDLINVKPQKIKRVSDVPTVQRPPQPTALRTIP
;
A
#
# COMPACT_ATOMS: atom_id res chain seq x y z
N MET A 1 11.82 30.50 -66.16
CA MET A 1 12.77 31.46 -65.57
C MET A 1 13.64 30.68 -64.59
N ALA A 2 14.96 30.67 -64.79
CA ALA A 2 15.87 29.88 -63.95
C ALA A 2 16.05 30.55 -62.58
N THR A 3 15.65 29.86 -61.51
CA THR A 3 15.88 30.30 -60.14
C THR A 3 17.37 30.19 -59.84
N ARG A 4 17.99 31.34 -59.55
CA ARG A 4 19.42 31.47 -59.30
C ARG A 4 19.74 30.77 -57.99
N LYS A 5 20.39 29.61 -58.03
CA LYS A 5 20.89 28.90 -56.84
C LYS A 5 21.91 29.80 -56.12
N VAL A 6 21.47 30.44 -55.04
CA VAL A 6 22.35 31.24 -54.17
C VAL A 6 23.16 30.26 -53.34
N ARG A 7 24.46 30.20 -53.57
CA ARG A 7 25.37 29.41 -52.74
C ARG A 7 25.36 30.02 -51.34
N TYR A 8 24.87 29.28 -50.35
CA TYR A 8 24.89 29.71 -48.95
C TYR A 8 26.31 30.11 -48.55
N LYS A 9 26.49 31.37 -48.14
CA LYS A 9 27.75 31.84 -47.59
C LYS A 9 27.92 31.20 -46.21
N LYS A 10 29.13 30.75 -45.89
CA LYS A 10 29.50 30.27 -44.56
C LYS A 10 29.03 31.28 -43.51
N LEU A 11 28.28 30.80 -42.51
CA LEU A 11 27.71 31.63 -41.45
C LEU A 11 28.84 32.42 -40.75
N ASN A 12 28.70 33.74 -40.68
CA ASN A 12 29.68 34.59 -40.00
C ASN A 12 29.32 34.70 -38.52
N THR A 13 30.23 34.25 -37.65
CA THR A 13 30.07 34.22 -36.18
C THR A 13 29.83 35.59 -35.54
N LYS A 14 30.06 36.69 -36.27
CA LYS A 14 29.79 38.06 -35.80
C LYS A 14 28.42 38.60 -36.21
N THR A 15 27.64 37.85 -36.99
CA THR A 15 26.32 38.30 -37.44
C THR A 15 25.28 37.71 -36.50
N PRO A 16 24.61 38.51 -35.65
CA PRO A 16 23.53 38.00 -34.82
C PRO A 16 22.37 37.57 -35.72
N LEU A 17 21.89 36.34 -35.52
CA LEU A 17 20.70 35.83 -36.19
C LEU A 17 19.46 36.09 -35.33
N PRO A 18 18.32 36.45 -35.93
CA PRO A 18 17.07 36.55 -35.20
C PRO A 18 16.64 35.17 -34.73
N VAL A 19 16.23 35.06 -33.46
CA VAL A 19 15.56 33.88 -32.91
C VAL A 19 14.08 34.08 -33.16
N LEU A 20 13.51 33.26 -34.03
CA LEU A 20 12.09 33.29 -34.38
C LEU A 20 11.32 32.30 -33.51
N ARG A 21 10.08 32.65 -33.17
CA ARG A 21 9.12 31.71 -32.58
C ARG A 21 8.37 30.95 -33.67
N GLU A 22 7.70 29.86 -33.29
CA GLU A 22 6.98 28.97 -34.21
C GLU A 22 5.93 29.72 -35.07
N ASP A 23 5.33 30.78 -34.53
CA ASP A 23 4.35 31.64 -35.20
C ASP A 23 4.96 32.65 -36.19
N GLU A 24 6.28 32.83 -36.18
CA GLU A 24 7.00 33.80 -37.01
C GLU A 24 7.70 33.16 -38.23
N VAL A 25 7.61 31.83 -38.39
CA VAL A 25 8.23 31.06 -39.47
C VAL A 25 7.20 30.76 -40.55
N ASP A 26 7.49 31.12 -41.82
CA ASP A 26 6.64 30.72 -42.96
C ASP A 26 6.76 29.21 -43.19
N PRO A 27 5.66 28.43 -43.08
CA PRO A 27 5.68 26.99 -43.28
C PRO A 27 6.24 26.57 -44.66
N SER A 28 6.07 27.45 -45.65
CA SER A 28 6.51 27.22 -47.03
C SER A 28 8.05 27.25 -47.17
N GLU A 29 8.74 28.07 -46.37
CA GLU A 29 10.21 28.09 -46.32
C GLU A 29 10.75 26.85 -45.60
N TYR A 30 10.06 26.39 -44.56
CA TYR A 30 10.46 25.20 -43.79
C TYR A 30 10.41 23.92 -44.63
N GLU A 31 9.34 23.69 -45.39
CA GLU A 31 9.19 22.52 -46.28
C GLU A 31 10.27 22.45 -47.37
N SER A 32 10.75 23.60 -47.84
CA SER A 32 11.81 23.67 -48.85
C SER A 32 13.20 23.32 -48.32
N LEU A 33 13.42 23.42 -47.00
CA LEU A 33 14.69 23.09 -46.34
C LEU A 33 14.77 21.62 -45.91
N THR A 34 13.63 21.00 -45.59
CA THR A 34 13.55 19.60 -45.13
C THR A 34 13.78 18.60 -46.25
N THR A 35 13.42 18.93 -47.51
CA THR A 35 13.60 18.03 -48.65
C THR A 35 15.06 17.85 -49.06
N GLU A 36 15.98 18.76 -48.69
CA GLU A 36 17.40 18.68 -49.04
C GLU A 36 18.24 17.83 -48.06
N HIS A 37 17.69 17.38 -46.93
CA HIS A 37 18.41 16.66 -45.86
C HIS A 37 18.09 15.16 -45.79
N VAL A 38 18.14 14.44 -46.92
CA VAL A 38 18.09 12.97 -46.89
C VAL A 38 19.47 12.43 -46.51
N ILE A 39 19.65 12.12 -45.24
CA ILE A 39 20.85 11.44 -44.71
C ILE A 39 20.69 9.95 -44.97
N ALA A 40 21.56 9.36 -45.79
CA ALA A 40 21.57 7.92 -46.04
C ALA A 40 21.98 7.17 -44.76
N THR A 41 21.01 6.57 -44.08
CA THR A 41 21.23 5.70 -42.93
C THR A 41 21.41 4.27 -43.43
N GLY A 42 22.48 3.59 -43.01
CA GLY A 42 22.78 2.22 -43.48
C GLY A 42 21.86 1.13 -42.92
N VAL A 43 20.55 1.36 -42.88
CA VAL A 43 19.50 0.51 -42.29
C VAL A 43 18.54 0.04 -43.40
N GLU A 44 17.82 -1.07 -43.24
CA GLU A 44 16.85 -1.51 -44.26
C GLU A 44 15.75 -0.46 -44.46
N GLN A 45 15.37 -0.25 -45.72
CA GLN A 45 14.45 0.82 -46.18
C GLN A 45 13.07 0.83 -45.49
N ALA A 46 12.67 -0.29 -44.89
CA ALA A 46 11.42 -0.39 -44.12
C ALA A 46 11.55 0.20 -42.70
N GLU A 47 12.73 0.13 -42.09
CA GLU A 47 13.01 0.65 -40.74
C GLU A 47 13.32 2.16 -40.78
N GLU A 48 13.80 2.69 -41.92
CA GLU A 48 14.07 4.12 -42.08
C GLU A 48 12.83 5.02 -41.91
N ASN A 49 11.62 4.47 -42.09
CA ASN A 49 10.36 5.21 -41.91
C ASN A 49 9.77 5.10 -40.50
N GLU A 50 10.43 4.38 -39.58
CA GLU A 50 9.94 4.24 -38.22
C GLU A 50 10.04 5.57 -37.46
N VAL A 51 8.91 6.04 -36.94
CA VAL A 51 8.78 7.35 -36.27
C VAL A 51 9.76 7.50 -35.10
N HIS A 52 9.97 6.43 -34.34
CA HIS A 52 10.90 6.43 -33.21
C HIS A 52 12.36 6.49 -33.65
N LEU A 53 12.73 5.77 -34.72
CA LEU A 53 14.09 5.81 -35.27
C LEU A 53 14.43 7.20 -35.83
N GLN A 54 13.49 7.81 -36.55
CA GLN A 54 13.62 9.18 -37.05
C GLN A 54 13.74 10.20 -35.92
N THR A 55 12.95 10.06 -34.85
CA THR A 55 13.02 10.95 -33.68
C THR A 55 14.38 10.84 -32.98
N VAL A 56 14.92 9.61 -32.85
CA VAL A 56 16.23 9.37 -32.23
C VAL A 56 17.37 9.88 -33.10
N LEU A 57 17.32 9.70 -34.42
CA LEU A 57 18.35 10.20 -35.35
C LEU A 57 18.37 11.73 -35.45
N GLN A 58 17.20 12.37 -35.42
CA GLN A 58 17.09 13.82 -35.41
C GLN A 58 17.54 14.41 -34.06
N GLY A 59 17.36 13.68 -32.95
CA GLY A 59 17.81 14.10 -31.62
C GLY A 59 19.28 13.78 -31.29
N ALA A 60 19.81 12.68 -31.82
CA ALA A 60 21.16 12.19 -31.50
C ALA A 60 22.19 12.78 -32.47
N GLY A 61 22.49 14.07 -32.32
CA GLY A 61 23.61 14.64 -33.09
C GLY A 61 23.95 16.11 -32.88
N ILE A 62 23.06 16.92 -32.27
CA ILE A 62 23.33 18.36 -32.09
C ILE A 62 23.02 18.75 -30.64
N ALA A 63 23.88 18.33 -29.72
CA ALA A 63 23.96 18.95 -28.39
C ALA A 63 24.85 20.20 -28.49
N ALA A 64 24.24 21.36 -28.75
CA ALA A 64 24.90 22.65 -28.56
C ALA A 64 24.87 23.11 -27.09
N ASP A 65 24.09 22.45 -26.23
CA ASP A 65 24.17 22.54 -24.77
C ASP A 65 24.02 21.14 -24.18
N GLN A 66 24.98 20.72 -23.35
CA GLN A 66 24.91 19.49 -22.55
C GLN A 66 24.04 19.68 -21.29
N GLU A 67 22.96 20.46 -21.37
CA GLU A 67 22.12 20.74 -20.21
C GLU A 67 21.03 19.66 -20.10
N ILE A 68 21.00 18.97 -18.96
CA ILE A 68 20.00 17.93 -18.68
C ILE A 68 18.65 18.64 -18.55
N PRO A 69 17.65 18.32 -19.40
CA PRO A 69 16.35 18.98 -19.32
C PRO A 69 15.72 18.71 -17.95
N VAL A 70 15.47 19.79 -17.20
CA VAL A 70 14.75 19.73 -15.92
C VAL A 70 13.27 20.00 -16.20
N PRO A 71 12.36 19.03 -15.97
CA PRO A 71 10.94 19.29 -16.15
C PRO A 71 10.49 20.41 -15.18
N PRO A 72 9.66 21.37 -15.64
CA PRO A 72 9.19 22.45 -14.79
C PRO A 72 8.30 21.89 -13.66
N PRO A 73 8.31 22.52 -12.46
CA PRO A 73 7.42 22.12 -11.38
C PRO A 73 5.96 22.32 -11.80
N GLN A 74 5.13 21.30 -11.58
CA GLN A 74 3.69 21.35 -11.85
C GLN A 74 2.94 21.66 -10.55
N GLY A 75 1.96 22.57 -10.62
CA GLY A 75 1.05 22.82 -9.51
C GLY A 75 0.11 21.63 -9.31
N SER A 76 -0.18 21.29 -8.05
CA SER A 76 -1.17 20.26 -7.72
C SER A 76 -2.55 20.91 -7.53
N GLU A 77 -3.58 20.32 -8.13
CA GLU A 77 -4.98 20.69 -7.89
C GLU A 77 -5.56 20.00 -6.63
N LEU A 78 -4.80 19.09 -6.02
CA LEU A 78 -5.25 18.30 -4.88
C LEU A 78 -5.28 19.15 -3.61
N ARG A 79 -6.37 19.02 -2.84
CA ARG A 79 -6.47 19.53 -1.47
C ARG A 79 -5.67 18.61 -0.53
N TYR A 80 -4.35 18.78 -0.56
CA TYR A 80 -3.40 17.90 0.14
C TYR A 80 -3.72 17.71 1.63
N ASP A 81 -4.03 18.80 2.34
CA ASP A 81 -4.28 18.77 3.78
C ASP A 81 -5.57 18.01 4.17
N GLU A 82 -6.51 17.84 3.24
CA GLU A 82 -7.73 17.04 3.48
C GLU A 82 -7.46 15.54 3.32
N LEU A 83 -6.50 15.16 2.48
CA LEU A 83 -6.15 13.77 2.19
C LEU A 83 -5.09 13.22 3.14
N TYR A 84 -4.13 14.06 3.54
CA TYR A 84 -2.95 13.65 4.30
C TYR A 84 -2.92 14.29 5.68
N SER A 85 -3.60 13.67 6.64
CA SER A 85 -3.40 14.02 8.06
C SER A 85 -1.99 13.61 8.53
N GLN A 86 -1.36 14.41 9.40
CA GLN A 86 0.00 14.16 9.89
C GLN A 86 0.04 13.77 11.38
N PRO A 87 -0.41 12.56 11.78
CA PRO A 87 -0.35 12.12 13.18
C PRO A 87 1.04 11.63 13.63
N PHE A 88 2.08 11.72 12.79
CA PHE A 88 3.39 11.12 13.06
C PHE A 88 4.16 11.85 14.17
N GLN A 89 4.56 11.10 15.21
CA GLN A 89 5.42 11.59 16.28
C GLN A 89 6.81 10.99 16.16
N LYS A 90 7.83 11.86 16.03
CA LYS A 90 9.22 11.44 15.91
C LYS A 90 9.70 10.73 17.18
N THR A 91 10.20 9.51 17.01
CA THR A 91 10.81 8.72 18.08
C THR A 91 12.23 9.19 18.39
N ALA A 92 12.69 8.94 19.63
CA ALA A 92 14.05 9.27 20.05
C ALA A 92 15.12 8.43 19.32
N THR A 93 14.79 7.21 18.89
CA THR A 93 15.66 6.30 18.14
C THR A 93 15.20 6.17 16.69
N TYR A 94 16.04 5.60 15.83
CA TYR A 94 15.67 5.27 14.46
C TYR A 94 14.53 4.25 14.38
N ILE A 95 13.72 4.39 13.33
CA ILE A 95 12.58 3.51 13.05
C ILE A 95 13.10 2.11 12.71
N ARG A 96 12.50 1.10 13.35
CA ARG A 96 12.69 -0.32 12.99
C ARG A 96 11.35 -0.84 12.50
N PHE A 97 11.26 -1.11 11.21
CA PHE A 97 10.01 -1.43 10.54
C PHE A 97 10.25 -2.53 9.49
N SER A 98 9.33 -3.49 9.43
CA SER A 98 9.41 -4.61 8.51
C SER A 98 8.03 -5.08 8.03
N GLN A 99 6.98 -4.34 8.35
CA GLN A 99 5.64 -4.67 7.88
C GLN A 99 5.53 -4.35 6.39
N THR A 100 4.74 -5.12 5.66
CA THR A 100 4.48 -4.84 4.24
C THR A 100 3.38 -3.77 4.11
N VAL A 101 3.16 -3.28 2.88
CA VAL A 101 2.12 -2.27 2.63
C VAL A 101 0.74 -2.83 2.95
N GLU A 102 0.50 -4.09 2.57
CA GLU A 102 -0.75 -4.82 2.79
C GLU A 102 -1.08 -4.94 4.28
N GLU A 103 -0.07 -5.15 5.13
CA GLU A 103 -0.23 -5.21 6.59
C GLU A 103 -0.56 -3.84 7.22
N CYS A 104 -0.37 -2.74 6.49
CA CYS A 104 -0.59 -1.38 6.99
C CYS A 104 -1.92 -0.76 6.54
N ILE A 105 -2.48 -1.20 5.41
CA ILE A 105 -3.69 -0.63 4.81
C ILE A 105 -4.98 -1.32 5.28
N GLY A 106 -4.90 -2.55 5.78
CA GLY A 106 -6.08 -3.29 6.26
C GLY A 106 -6.85 -3.91 5.10
N CYS A 107 -7.87 -3.21 4.60
CA CYS A 107 -8.66 -3.66 3.44
C CYS A 107 -7.97 -3.23 2.14
N THR A 108 -7.93 -4.14 1.16
CA THR A 108 -7.29 -3.91 -0.14
C THR A 108 -8.24 -3.38 -1.21
N TYR A 109 -9.55 -3.46 -0.99
CA TYR A 109 -10.56 -2.99 -1.93
C TYR A 109 -10.95 -1.54 -1.63
N ASP A 110 -10.60 -0.62 -2.52
CA ASP A 110 -11.08 0.77 -2.44
C ASP A 110 -12.36 0.98 -3.26
N LEU A 111 -13.29 1.78 -2.74
CA LEU A 111 -14.47 2.23 -3.47
C LEU A 111 -14.12 2.95 -4.78
N LYS A 112 -14.73 2.50 -5.89
CA LYS A 112 -14.74 3.23 -7.17
C LYS A 112 -15.90 4.21 -7.24
N ASP A 113 -15.85 5.16 -8.18
CA ASP A 113 -16.96 6.11 -8.44
C ASP A 113 -18.34 5.42 -8.63
N ALA A 114 -18.35 4.28 -9.34
CA ALA A 114 -19.56 3.49 -9.53
C ALA A 114 -20.06 2.86 -8.21
N ASP A 115 -19.13 2.45 -7.36
CA ASP A 115 -19.43 1.85 -6.05
C ASP A 115 -19.99 2.92 -5.11
N VAL A 116 -19.40 4.12 -5.10
CA VAL A 116 -19.91 5.30 -4.36
C VAL A 116 -21.33 5.65 -4.80
N ALA A 117 -21.58 5.69 -6.11
CA ALA A 117 -22.92 5.96 -6.65
C ALA A 117 -23.94 4.88 -6.24
N PHE A 118 -23.54 3.61 -6.33
CA PHE A 118 -24.36 2.47 -5.88
C PHE A 118 -24.69 2.59 -4.39
N LEU A 119 -23.67 2.72 -3.53
CA LEU A 119 -23.82 2.76 -2.09
C LEU A 119 -24.70 3.93 -1.64
N LYS A 120 -24.52 5.11 -2.25
CA LYS A 120 -25.38 6.28 -2.03
C LYS A 120 -26.84 5.98 -2.36
N SER A 121 -27.11 5.37 -3.51
CA SER A 121 -28.48 5.02 -3.93
C SER A 121 -29.10 3.90 -3.08
N TYR A 122 -28.28 2.97 -2.60
CA TYR A 122 -28.68 1.84 -1.76
C TYR A 122 -29.06 2.32 -0.35
N ASN A 123 -28.25 3.19 0.25
CA ASN A 123 -28.44 3.71 1.59
C ASN A 123 -29.57 4.73 1.70
N GLN A 124 -29.92 5.45 0.62
CA GLN A 124 -31.05 6.38 0.60
C GLN A 124 -32.39 5.72 0.95
N LYS A 125 -32.54 4.42 0.70
CA LYS A 125 -33.78 3.67 0.93
C LYS A 125 -33.88 3.11 2.36
N ARG A 126 -32.88 3.35 3.21
CA ARG A 126 -32.72 2.69 4.52
C ARG A 126 -32.60 3.71 5.65
N PRO A 127 -33.12 3.40 6.85
CA PRO A 127 -32.88 4.22 8.03
C PRO A 127 -31.39 4.22 8.39
N VAL A 128 -30.92 5.31 8.98
CA VAL A 128 -29.48 5.55 9.29
C VAL A 128 -28.83 4.39 10.04
N ALA A 129 -29.55 3.78 10.98
CA ALA A 129 -29.04 2.65 11.79
C ALA A 129 -28.84 1.34 11.00
N SER A 130 -29.40 1.22 9.79
CA SER A 130 -29.27 0.04 8.92
C SER A 130 -28.64 0.41 7.57
N GLN A 131 -27.94 1.54 7.49
CA GLN A 131 -27.14 1.89 6.32
C GLN A 131 -25.85 1.08 6.33
N LEU A 132 -25.40 0.69 5.15
CA LEU A 132 -24.14 0.02 4.95
C LEU A 132 -23.02 1.08 4.95
N SER A 133 -22.03 0.93 5.82
CA SER A 133 -20.87 1.83 5.83
C SER A 133 -19.98 1.59 4.60
N GLU A 134 -19.11 2.56 4.29
CA GLU A 134 -18.12 2.43 3.22
C GLU A 134 -17.16 1.27 3.54
N ASP A 135 -16.57 1.27 4.74
CA ASP A 135 -15.66 0.23 5.24
C ASP A 135 -16.28 -1.18 5.19
N ASP A 136 -17.55 -1.34 5.61
CA ASP A 136 -18.22 -2.66 5.58
C ASP A 136 -18.46 -3.12 4.14
N PHE A 137 -18.79 -2.20 3.23
CA PHE A 137 -18.95 -2.54 1.82
C PHE A 137 -17.61 -2.96 1.19
N GLU A 138 -16.53 -2.24 1.48
CA GLU A 138 -15.18 -2.56 1.00
C GLU A 138 -14.73 -3.94 1.46
N GLN A 139 -14.93 -4.29 2.74
CA GLN A 139 -14.63 -5.63 3.26
C GLN A 139 -15.44 -6.74 2.57
N ILE A 140 -16.72 -6.49 2.29
CA ILE A 140 -17.56 -7.45 1.54
C ILE A 140 -17.02 -7.65 0.12
N MET A 141 -16.65 -6.55 -0.56
CA MET A 141 -16.13 -6.58 -1.92
C MET A 141 -14.76 -7.24 -2.01
N GLU A 142 -13.88 -7.00 -1.05
CA GLU A 142 -12.58 -7.66 -0.92
C GLU A 142 -12.75 -9.18 -0.84
N VAL A 143 -13.61 -9.66 0.07
CA VAL A 143 -13.88 -11.09 0.20
C VAL A 143 -14.46 -11.69 -1.09
N PHE A 144 -15.29 -10.95 -1.82
CA PHE A 144 -15.81 -11.41 -3.11
C PHE A 144 -14.73 -11.47 -4.21
N GLU A 145 -13.86 -10.46 -4.30
CA GLU A 145 -12.72 -10.47 -5.24
C GLU A 145 -11.76 -11.63 -4.93
N ASP A 146 -11.41 -11.82 -3.65
CA ASP A 146 -10.54 -12.91 -3.20
C ASP A 146 -11.16 -14.28 -3.47
N THR A 147 -12.43 -14.46 -3.11
CA THR A 147 -13.13 -15.73 -3.33
C THR A 147 -13.23 -16.05 -4.82
N ALA A 148 -13.50 -15.05 -5.66
CA ALA A 148 -13.49 -15.20 -7.12
C ALA A 148 -12.11 -15.55 -7.66
N HIS A 149 -11.05 -14.92 -7.14
CA HIS A 149 -9.67 -15.20 -7.52
C HIS A 149 -9.30 -16.67 -7.24
N TYR A 150 -9.68 -17.19 -6.06
CA TYR A 150 -9.35 -18.56 -5.66
C TYR A 150 -10.26 -19.63 -6.31
N LYS A 151 -11.57 -19.41 -6.35
CA LYS A 151 -12.53 -20.42 -6.86
C LYS A 151 -12.63 -20.43 -8.38
N THR A 152 -12.43 -19.29 -9.05
CA THR A 152 -12.59 -19.15 -10.50
C THR A 152 -11.43 -18.37 -11.13
N PRO A 153 -10.18 -18.87 -11.05
CA PRO A 153 -9.00 -18.17 -11.56
C PRO A 153 -9.02 -17.95 -13.08
N PHE A 154 -9.81 -18.74 -13.83
CA PHE A 154 -9.93 -18.64 -15.29
C PHE A 154 -11.27 -18.02 -15.75
N ALA A 155 -11.97 -17.32 -14.85
CA ALA A 155 -13.28 -16.72 -15.13
C ALA A 155 -13.30 -15.79 -16.36
N SER A 156 -12.16 -15.16 -16.67
CA SER A 156 -12.02 -14.30 -17.85
C SER A 156 -12.13 -15.06 -19.17
N VAL A 157 -11.91 -16.38 -19.17
CA VAL A 157 -11.95 -17.24 -20.36
C VAL A 157 -13.30 -17.95 -20.47
N ASP A 158 -13.74 -18.61 -19.41
CA ASP A 158 -14.94 -19.46 -19.42
C ASP A 158 -16.22 -18.73 -18.97
N GLN A 159 -16.08 -17.49 -18.49
CA GLN A 159 -17.15 -16.66 -17.97
C GLN A 159 -17.88 -17.27 -16.74
N THR A 160 -17.21 -18.17 -16.01
CA THR A 160 -17.74 -18.78 -14.79
C THR A 160 -17.83 -17.75 -13.67
N ILE A 161 -18.95 -17.75 -12.95
CA ILE A 161 -19.21 -16.88 -11.80
C ILE A 161 -19.41 -17.74 -10.57
N VAL A 162 -18.73 -17.37 -9.48
CA VAL A 162 -18.90 -18.03 -8.19
C VAL A 162 -20.32 -17.78 -7.65
N PRO A 163 -21.08 -18.84 -7.30
CA PRO A 163 -22.41 -18.68 -6.71
C PRO A 163 -22.40 -17.91 -5.39
N TYR A 164 -23.53 -17.27 -5.05
CA TYR A 164 -23.67 -16.52 -3.80
C TYR A 164 -23.36 -17.37 -2.54
N GLU A 165 -23.81 -18.62 -2.51
CA GLU A 165 -23.58 -19.53 -1.37
C GLU A 165 -22.09 -19.73 -1.07
N ASP A 166 -21.28 -19.76 -2.12
CA ASP A 166 -19.83 -19.91 -2.03
C ASP A 166 -19.15 -18.62 -1.57
N MET A 167 -19.71 -17.46 -1.92
CA MET A 167 -19.23 -16.13 -1.49
C MET A 167 -19.52 -15.87 -0.01
N VAL A 168 -20.70 -16.27 0.45
CA VAL A 168 -21.12 -16.09 1.86
C VAL A 168 -20.21 -16.88 2.80
N GLN A 169 -19.68 -18.04 2.37
CA GLN A 169 -18.70 -18.78 3.16
C GLN A 169 -17.44 -17.96 3.43
N GLY A 170 -16.97 -17.18 2.45
CA GLY A 170 -15.83 -16.27 2.63
C GLY A 170 -16.10 -15.20 3.69
N LEU A 171 -17.34 -14.69 3.74
CA LEU A 171 -17.74 -13.66 4.69
C LEU A 171 -17.82 -14.16 6.14
N GLN A 172 -17.91 -15.46 6.39
CA GLN A 172 -17.95 -16.03 7.74
C GLN A 172 -16.63 -15.82 8.52
N GLY A 173 -15.52 -15.59 7.81
CA GLY A 173 -14.20 -15.36 8.40
C GLY A 173 -13.96 -13.92 8.88
N LEU A 174 -14.83 -12.97 8.56
CA LEU A 174 -14.70 -11.59 8.99
C LEU A 174 -15.05 -11.47 10.49
N GLU A 175 -14.15 -10.91 11.30
CA GLU A 175 -14.45 -10.53 12.69
C GLU A 175 -15.63 -9.52 12.75
N THR A 176 -15.78 -8.73 11.68
CA THR A 176 -16.87 -7.82 11.35
C THR A 176 -18.09 -8.49 10.73
N ALA A 177 -18.26 -9.81 10.84
CA ALA A 177 -19.52 -10.49 10.60
C ALA A 177 -20.59 -10.11 11.67
N ASN A 178 -20.73 -8.82 11.94
CA ASN A 178 -21.95 -8.25 12.47
C ASN A 178 -23.09 -8.67 11.53
N ILE A 179 -24.22 -8.97 12.16
CA ILE A 179 -25.48 -9.32 11.50
C ILE A 179 -25.86 -8.30 10.40
N SER A 180 -25.37 -7.05 10.49
CA SER A 180 -25.54 -6.00 9.49
C SER A 180 -24.89 -6.34 8.14
N ALA A 181 -23.60 -6.71 8.08
CA ALA A 181 -22.90 -6.98 6.82
C ALA A 181 -23.56 -8.13 6.04
N MET A 182 -23.95 -9.19 6.76
CA MET A 182 -24.68 -10.34 6.17
C MET A 182 -26.05 -9.95 5.62
N SER A 183 -26.72 -8.95 6.21
CA SER A 183 -28.01 -8.46 5.72
C SER A 183 -27.91 -7.69 4.40
N HIS A 184 -26.70 -7.23 4.05
CA HIS A 184 -26.42 -6.49 2.82
C HIS A 184 -25.70 -7.34 1.76
N ALA A 185 -25.11 -8.47 2.16
CA ALA A 185 -24.27 -9.32 1.33
C ALA A 185 -24.95 -9.76 0.02
N LYS A 186 -26.26 -10.03 0.06
CA LYS A 186 -27.00 -10.47 -1.14
C LYS A 186 -27.10 -9.36 -2.19
N GLU A 187 -27.47 -8.15 -1.82
CA GLU A 187 -27.53 -7.04 -2.79
C GLU A 187 -26.14 -6.59 -3.22
N ALA A 188 -25.15 -6.62 -2.32
CA ALA A 188 -23.76 -6.38 -2.66
C ALA A 188 -23.24 -7.40 -3.68
N TYR A 189 -23.61 -8.68 -3.54
CA TYR A 189 -23.25 -9.74 -4.49
C TYR A 189 -23.86 -9.51 -5.87
N GLU A 190 -25.15 -9.16 -5.96
CA GLU A 190 -25.77 -8.88 -7.26
C GLU A 190 -25.12 -7.67 -7.95
N TYR A 191 -24.76 -6.64 -7.16
CA TYR A 191 -23.97 -5.52 -7.65
C TYR A 191 -22.59 -5.98 -8.16
N TRP A 192 -21.79 -6.62 -7.31
CA TRP A 192 -20.47 -7.14 -7.63
C TRP A 192 -20.49 -8.02 -8.90
N LYS A 193 -21.43 -8.96 -8.96
CA LYS A 193 -21.63 -9.86 -10.10
C LYS A 193 -21.87 -9.08 -11.40
N SER A 194 -22.75 -8.09 -11.35
CA SER A 194 -23.03 -7.25 -12.53
C SER A 194 -21.78 -6.49 -13.01
N ARG A 195 -20.95 -6.01 -12.07
CA ARG A 195 -19.69 -5.31 -12.37
C ARG A 195 -18.65 -6.25 -12.96
N ARG A 196 -18.52 -7.47 -12.43
CA ARG A 196 -17.62 -8.51 -12.98
C ARG A 196 -18.03 -8.90 -14.38
N GLN A 197 -19.31 -9.16 -14.62
CA GLN A 197 -19.83 -9.50 -15.95
C GLN A 197 -19.59 -8.38 -16.95
N ALA A 198 -19.82 -7.11 -16.57
CA ALA A 198 -19.51 -5.95 -17.41
C ALA A 198 -18.01 -5.81 -17.73
N SER A 199 -17.15 -6.36 -16.87
CA SER A 199 -15.69 -6.35 -17.02
C SER A 199 -15.17 -7.67 -17.62
N SER A 200 -16.02 -8.46 -18.29
CA SER A 200 -15.66 -9.77 -18.86
C SER A 200 -15.04 -10.73 -17.84
N ASN A 201 -15.48 -10.64 -16.59
CA ASN A 201 -15.01 -11.37 -15.40
C ASN A 201 -13.54 -11.11 -15.00
N LEU A 202 -12.93 -10.05 -15.52
CA LEU A 202 -11.67 -9.53 -14.99
C LEU A 202 -11.85 -8.93 -13.58
N PRO A 203 -10.78 -8.86 -12.77
CA PRO A 203 -10.79 -8.16 -11.49
C PRO A 203 -11.31 -6.73 -11.62
N LEU A 204 -12.04 -6.26 -10.60
CA LEU A 204 -12.67 -4.93 -10.65
C LEU A 204 -11.67 -3.79 -10.47
N HIS A 205 -10.52 -4.06 -9.86
CA HIS A 205 -9.42 -3.11 -9.75
C HIS A 205 -8.38 -3.38 -10.84
N PRO A 206 -7.80 -2.34 -11.46
CA PRO A 206 -6.72 -2.51 -12.40
C PRO A 206 -5.57 -3.27 -11.77
N MET A 207 -5.13 -4.35 -12.42
CA MET A 207 -3.99 -5.13 -11.98
C MET A 207 -2.79 -4.89 -12.88
N VAL A 208 -1.62 -4.97 -12.28
CA VAL A 208 -0.37 -5.04 -13.02
C VAL A 208 -0.36 -6.29 -13.91
N LYS A 209 0.08 -6.15 -15.16
CA LYS A 209 0.23 -7.29 -16.06
C LYS A 209 1.51 -8.05 -15.73
N PHE A 210 1.34 -9.23 -15.13
CA PHE A 210 2.41 -10.20 -14.94
C PHE A 210 2.61 -11.04 -16.21
N GLU A 211 3.81 -11.60 -16.37
CA GLU A 211 4.10 -12.55 -17.43
C GLU A 211 3.37 -13.88 -17.18
N ILE A 212 2.62 -14.34 -18.17
CA ILE A 212 1.92 -15.63 -18.19
C ILE A 212 2.63 -16.59 -19.15
N ASP A 213 2.98 -16.10 -20.34
CA ASP A 213 3.62 -16.88 -21.41
C ASP A 213 4.86 -16.14 -21.91
N ARG A 214 6.03 -16.73 -21.65
CA ARG A 214 7.33 -16.12 -21.96
C ARG A 214 7.51 -15.73 -23.42
N GLU A 215 6.94 -16.48 -24.36
CA GLU A 215 7.12 -16.21 -25.79
C GLU A 215 6.15 -15.14 -26.30
N LYS A 216 4.92 -15.13 -25.77
CA LYS A 216 3.89 -14.17 -26.18
C LYS A 216 4.02 -12.81 -25.50
N ASP A 217 4.50 -12.81 -24.26
CA ASP A 217 4.60 -11.61 -23.42
C ASP A 217 5.96 -10.89 -23.56
N ASP A 218 6.88 -11.39 -24.41
CA ASP A 218 8.25 -10.84 -24.50
C ASP A 218 8.28 -9.41 -25.04
N LEU A 219 7.43 -9.12 -26.03
CA LEU A 219 7.33 -7.82 -26.72
C LEU A 219 6.29 -6.88 -26.10
N ASP A 220 5.55 -7.31 -25.07
CA ASP A 220 4.51 -6.48 -24.46
C ASP A 220 5.11 -5.50 -23.43
N PRO A 221 5.04 -4.17 -23.66
CA PRO A 221 5.64 -3.18 -22.77
C PRO A 221 4.95 -3.06 -21.40
N TYR A 222 3.73 -3.58 -21.24
CA TYR A 222 3.00 -3.55 -19.97
C TYR A 222 3.36 -4.72 -19.04
N VAL A 223 4.09 -5.73 -19.54
CA VAL A 223 4.50 -6.89 -18.74
C VAL A 223 5.66 -6.51 -17.84
N CYS A 224 5.46 -6.61 -16.53
CA CYS A 224 6.49 -6.27 -15.54
C CYS A 224 6.64 -7.33 -14.44
N PHE A 225 7.67 -7.13 -13.60
CA PHE A 225 8.02 -8.02 -12.49
C PHE A 225 8.24 -9.50 -12.89
N ARG A 226 8.86 -9.74 -14.06
CA ARG A 226 9.20 -11.09 -14.55
C ARG A 226 10.01 -11.87 -13.51
N ARG A 227 9.54 -13.06 -13.12
CA ARG A 227 10.22 -13.92 -12.15
C ARG A 227 11.20 -14.85 -12.85
N ARG A 228 12.50 -14.74 -12.56
CA ARG A 228 13.58 -15.54 -13.13
C ARG A 228 14.44 -16.18 -12.04
N GLU A 229 13.79 -16.88 -11.12
CA GLU A 229 14.46 -17.49 -9.98
C GLU A 229 15.32 -18.68 -10.41
N VAL A 230 16.56 -18.73 -9.88
CA VAL A 230 17.47 -19.86 -10.12
C VAL A 230 17.06 -21.02 -9.22
N ARG A 231 16.71 -22.15 -9.82
CA ARG A 231 16.42 -23.38 -9.08
C ARG A 231 17.69 -23.86 -8.38
N GLN A 232 17.70 -23.82 -7.05
CA GLN A 232 18.82 -24.31 -6.27
C GLN A 232 18.85 -25.85 -6.23
N THR A 233 20.03 -26.42 -6.31
CA THR A 233 20.25 -27.87 -6.14
C THR A 233 20.09 -28.27 -4.67
N ARG A 234 19.57 -29.48 -4.43
CA ARG A 234 19.46 -30.06 -3.09
C ARG A 234 20.82 -30.11 -2.39
N LYS A 235 20.81 -29.93 -1.06
CA LYS A 235 22.00 -30.10 -0.22
C LYS A 235 22.18 -31.58 0.15
N THR A 236 23.31 -31.90 0.76
CA THR A 236 23.58 -33.27 1.22
C THR A 236 22.72 -33.59 2.45
N ARG A 237 22.34 -34.87 2.61
CA ARG A 237 21.51 -35.33 3.75
C ARG A 237 22.07 -34.91 5.12
N ALA A 238 23.39 -34.90 5.27
CA ALA A 238 24.06 -34.45 6.50
C ALA A 238 23.84 -32.95 6.77
N ARG A 239 23.89 -32.09 5.74
CA ARG A 239 23.59 -30.67 5.87
C ARG A 239 22.10 -30.42 6.13
N ASP A 240 21.22 -31.19 5.49
CA ASP A 240 19.78 -31.09 5.73
C ASP A 240 19.44 -31.43 7.19
N ALA A 241 20.02 -32.49 7.75
CA ALA A 241 19.85 -32.84 9.17
C ALA A 241 20.30 -31.70 10.11
N GLN A 242 21.46 -31.11 9.85
CA GLN A 242 21.93 -29.94 10.61
C GLN A 242 21.00 -28.73 10.48
N SER A 243 20.46 -28.47 9.29
CA SER A 243 19.50 -27.38 9.07
C SER A 243 18.17 -27.62 9.80
N ALA A 244 17.71 -28.87 9.84
CA ALA A 244 16.50 -29.25 10.56
C ALA A 244 16.67 -29.04 12.08
N ASP A 245 17.82 -29.40 12.65
CA ASP A 245 18.08 -29.18 14.07
C ASP A 245 18.22 -27.67 14.41
N LYS A 246 18.84 -26.89 13.52
CA LYS A 246 18.85 -25.43 13.62
C LYS A 246 17.43 -24.85 13.56
N LEU A 247 16.55 -25.37 12.70
CA LEU A 247 15.17 -24.91 12.59
C LEU A 247 14.35 -25.24 13.84
N LYS A 248 14.54 -26.43 14.44
CA LYS A 248 13.93 -26.78 15.72
C LYS A 248 14.38 -25.83 16.84
N ARG A 249 15.67 -25.50 16.88
CA ARG A 249 16.21 -24.54 17.85
C ARG A 249 15.62 -23.15 17.63
N LEU A 250 15.62 -22.65 16.40
CA LEU A 250 15.03 -21.36 16.03
C LEU A 250 13.55 -21.29 16.45
N ARG A 251 12.77 -22.35 16.20
CA ARG A 251 11.37 -22.41 16.63
C ARG A 251 11.22 -22.25 18.15
N ARG A 252 12.07 -22.90 18.95
CA ARG A 252 12.06 -22.76 20.42
C ARG A 252 12.41 -21.34 20.84
N GLU A 253 13.47 -20.76 20.27
CA GLU A 253 13.91 -19.40 20.58
C GLU A 253 12.85 -18.35 20.20
N LEU A 254 12.12 -18.55 19.08
CA LEU A 254 10.98 -17.71 18.69
C LEU A 254 9.80 -17.84 19.65
N GLU A 255 9.51 -19.05 20.15
CA GLU A 255 8.44 -19.26 21.13
C GLU A 255 8.77 -18.60 22.47
N ASP A 256 10.01 -18.73 22.95
CA ASP A 256 10.48 -18.04 24.16
C ASP A 256 10.36 -16.51 24.01
N GLY A 257 10.75 -15.97 22.85
CA GLY A 257 10.56 -14.56 22.52
C GLY A 257 9.09 -14.13 22.52
N ARG A 258 8.20 -14.96 21.96
CA ARG A 258 6.75 -14.73 21.94
C ARG A 258 6.17 -14.67 23.35
N GLN A 259 6.60 -15.54 24.26
CA GLN A 259 6.16 -15.52 25.66
C GLN A 259 6.57 -14.23 26.39
N LEU A 260 7.77 -13.70 26.12
CA LEU A 260 8.20 -12.40 26.67
C LEU A 260 7.33 -11.25 26.14
N ILE A 261 6.97 -11.26 24.86
CA ILE A 261 6.06 -10.26 24.27
C ILE A 261 4.68 -10.36 24.91
N LEU A 262 4.12 -11.56 25.06
CA LEU A 262 2.80 -11.76 25.69
C LEU A 262 2.76 -11.28 27.14
N THR A 263 3.77 -11.61 27.94
CA THR A 263 3.85 -11.15 29.34
C THR A 263 3.99 -9.63 29.43
N ALA A 264 4.74 -8.99 28.53
CA ALA A 264 4.82 -7.54 28.44
C ALA A 264 3.47 -6.92 28.04
N TYR A 265 2.77 -7.51 27.05
CA TYR A 265 1.44 -7.10 26.62
C TYR A 265 0.43 -7.15 27.78
N HIS A 266 0.32 -8.28 28.49
CA HIS A 266 -0.57 -8.40 29.65
C HIS A 266 -0.24 -7.40 30.75
N ARG A 267 1.05 -7.12 30.99
CA ARG A 267 1.46 -6.10 31.96
C ARG A 267 0.95 -4.71 31.57
N GLU A 268 1.02 -4.33 30.29
CA GLU A 268 0.51 -3.03 29.85
C GLU A 268 -1.03 -2.96 29.90
N LEU A 269 -1.75 -4.05 29.61
CA LEU A 269 -3.21 -4.13 29.80
C LEU A 269 -3.61 -3.91 31.26
N LEU A 270 -2.94 -4.59 32.20
CA LEU A 270 -3.21 -4.42 33.64
C LEU A 270 -2.93 -3.00 34.12
N LYS A 271 -1.87 -2.35 33.63
CA LYS A 271 -1.62 -0.93 33.94
C LYS A 271 -2.73 -0.03 33.42
N ALA A 272 -3.21 -0.27 32.19
CA ALA A 272 -4.32 0.49 31.63
C ALA A 272 -5.61 0.29 32.47
N GLU A 273 -5.87 -0.93 32.96
CA GLU A 273 -6.99 -1.22 33.85
C GLU A 273 -6.85 -0.53 35.20
N ILE A 274 -5.65 -0.52 35.80
CA ILE A 274 -5.36 0.22 37.04
C ILE A 274 -5.68 1.69 36.85
N LEU A 275 -5.19 2.32 35.77
CA LEU A 275 -5.45 3.74 35.49
C LEU A 275 -6.95 4.02 35.26
N ARG A 276 -7.65 3.12 34.57
CA ARG A 276 -9.11 3.23 34.37
C ARG A 276 -9.86 3.14 35.70
N THR A 277 -9.45 2.22 36.55
CA THR A 277 -10.03 2.02 37.89
C THR A 277 -9.74 3.21 38.79
N ASP A 278 -8.52 3.72 38.81
CA ASP A 278 -8.12 4.90 39.57
C ASP A 278 -8.93 6.13 39.16
N ARG A 279 -9.15 6.31 37.85
CA ARG A 279 -10.02 7.37 37.33
C ARG A 279 -11.46 7.22 37.83
N ALA A 280 -12.02 6.01 37.73
CA ALA A 280 -13.39 5.74 38.19
C ALA A 280 -13.53 6.00 39.71
N ILE A 281 -12.56 5.55 40.52
CA ILE A 281 -12.52 5.81 41.96
C ILE A 281 -12.45 7.31 42.24
N TYR A 282 -11.61 8.05 41.51
CA TYR A 282 -11.50 9.50 41.66
C TYR A 282 -12.84 10.20 41.38
N GLU A 283 -13.49 9.86 40.26
CA GLU A 283 -14.78 10.44 39.85
C GLU A 283 -15.88 10.11 40.87
N GLN A 284 -15.97 8.84 41.31
CA GLN A 284 -16.95 8.41 42.33
C GLN A 284 -16.72 9.10 43.68
N ARG A 285 -15.47 9.22 44.13
CA ARG A 285 -15.13 9.95 45.37
C ARG A 285 -15.49 11.43 45.27
N ALA A 286 -15.30 12.04 44.11
CA ALA A 286 -15.68 13.44 43.90
C ALA A 286 -17.20 13.63 44.05
N GLN A 287 -17.99 12.78 43.38
CA GLN A 287 -19.45 12.79 43.47
C GLN A 287 -19.94 12.53 44.89
N LEU A 288 -19.37 11.53 45.58
CA LEU A 288 -19.74 11.20 46.95
C LEU A 288 -19.45 12.37 47.91
N LYS A 289 -18.30 13.03 47.78
CA LYS A 289 -17.97 14.22 48.58
C LYS A 289 -18.97 15.35 48.37
N GLU A 290 -19.39 15.60 47.13
CA GLU A 290 -20.40 16.61 46.81
C GLU A 290 -21.75 16.28 47.47
N GLN A 291 -22.21 15.03 47.35
CA GLN A 291 -23.45 14.59 47.98
C GLN A 291 -23.40 14.63 49.51
N LYS A 292 -22.29 14.22 50.13
CA LYS A 292 -22.10 14.31 51.59
C LYS A 292 -22.17 15.75 52.09
N LYS A 293 -21.56 16.70 51.36
CA LYS A 293 -21.68 18.14 51.67
C LYS A 293 -23.12 18.62 51.58
N ARG A 294 -23.83 18.26 50.50
CA ARG A 294 -25.23 18.64 50.28
C ARG A 294 -26.17 18.11 51.38
N LEU A 295 -25.91 16.91 51.89
CA LEU A 295 -26.74 16.23 52.90
C LEU A 295 -26.26 16.44 54.35
N GLY A 296 -25.14 17.16 54.57
CA GLY A 296 -24.60 17.42 55.92
C GLY A 296 -23.99 16.21 56.64
N ILE A 297 -23.62 15.15 55.92
CA ILE A 297 -23.11 13.89 56.49
C ILE A 297 -21.60 14.00 56.76
N LYS A 298 -21.16 13.71 58.00
CA LYS A 298 -19.76 13.86 58.47
C LYS A 298 -19.03 12.57 58.87
N ALA A 299 -19.67 11.39 58.74
CA ALA A 299 -19.09 10.10 59.12
C ALA A 299 -18.71 9.26 57.89
N ASN A 300 -17.93 8.18 58.08
CA ASN A 300 -17.51 7.20 57.06
C ASN A 300 -16.67 7.79 55.90
N ASP A 301 -15.44 8.19 56.18
CA ASP A 301 -14.51 8.76 55.19
C ASP A 301 -13.40 7.79 54.74
N GLU A 302 -13.36 6.56 55.25
CA GLU A 302 -12.31 5.56 54.96
C GLU A 302 -12.15 5.29 53.45
N ASP A 303 -13.25 5.20 52.71
CA ASP A 303 -13.23 4.95 51.27
C ASP A 303 -12.86 6.18 50.44
N LEU A 304 -12.79 7.37 51.04
CA LEU A 304 -12.41 8.61 50.35
C LEU A 304 -10.89 8.84 50.30
N ILE A 305 -10.12 8.03 51.03
CA ILE A 305 -8.67 8.14 51.12
C ILE A 305 -7.99 6.87 50.60
N ASN A 306 -6.77 7.02 50.10
CA ASN A 306 -5.94 5.87 49.73
C ASN A 306 -5.27 5.32 50.98
N VAL A 307 -5.65 4.12 51.39
CA VAL A 307 -5.01 3.42 52.51
C VAL A 307 -3.80 2.64 51.98
N LYS A 308 -2.65 2.77 52.65
CA LYS A 308 -1.48 1.95 52.30
C LYS A 308 -1.81 0.49 52.61
N PRO A 309 -1.73 -0.44 51.63
CA PRO A 309 -1.95 -1.84 51.91
C PRO A 309 -0.90 -2.33 52.91
N GLN A 310 -1.32 -3.16 53.88
CA GLN A 310 -0.37 -3.81 54.78
C GLN A 310 0.59 -4.66 53.95
N LYS A 311 1.90 -4.57 54.25
CA LYS A 311 2.92 -5.38 53.57
C LYS A 311 2.59 -6.86 53.76
N ILE A 312 2.04 -7.49 52.73
CA ILE A 312 1.94 -8.94 52.65
C ILE A 312 3.39 -9.45 52.74
N LYS A 313 3.69 -10.29 53.75
CA LYS A 313 4.99 -10.96 53.86
C LYS A 313 5.22 -11.71 52.56
N ARG A 314 6.26 -11.34 51.81
CA ARG A 314 6.65 -12.09 50.61
C ARG A 314 6.89 -13.53 51.06
N VAL A 315 6.14 -14.48 50.51
CA VAL A 315 6.47 -15.89 50.65
C VAL A 315 7.81 -16.08 49.94
N SER A 316 8.86 -16.19 50.73
CA SER A 316 10.21 -16.47 50.29
C SER A 316 10.28 -17.95 49.92
N ASP A 317 9.97 -18.28 48.66
CA ASP A 317 10.39 -19.54 48.03
C ASP A 317 10.23 -19.41 46.51
N VAL A 318 11.15 -18.67 45.89
CA VAL A 318 11.50 -18.89 44.49
C VAL A 318 13.02 -19.09 44.48
N PRO A 319 13.54 -20.28 44.15
CA PRO A 319 14.98 -20.48 44.10
C PRO A 319 15.58 -19.52 43.08
N THR A 320 16.54 -18.73 43.52
CA THR A 320 17.31 -17.79 42.70
C THR A 320 18.01 -18.59 41.60
N VAL A 321 17.42 -18.65 40.41
CA VAL A 321 18.11 -19.17 39.23
C VAL A 321 19.28 -18.22 38.98
N GLN A 322 20.50 -18.72 39.17
CA GLN A 322 21.72 -17.98 38.86
C GLN A 322 21.66 -17.51 37.40
N ARG A 323 21.67 -16.20 37.20
CA ARG A 323 21.79 -15.59 35.89
C ARG A 323 23.10 -16.07 35.27
N PRO A 324 23.11 -16.69 34.08
CA PRO A 324 24.36 -17.00 33.40
C PRO A 324 25.14 -15.70 33.16
N PRO A 325 26.48 -15.73 33.21
CA PRO A 325 27.32 -14.55 33.05
C PRO A 325 27.00 -13.84 31.72
N GLN A 326 27.00 -12.50 31.74
CA GLN A 326 26.79 -11.70 30.54
C GLN A 326 27.82 -12.09 29.47
N PRO A 327 27.40 -12.34 28.21
CA PRO A 327 28.36 -12.49 27.13
C PRO A 327 29.12 -11.17 26.96
N THR A 328 30.45 -11.28 26.92
CA THR A 328 31.39 -10.18 26.67
C THR A 328 30.93 -9.40 25.44
N ALA A 329 30.71 -8.10 25.60
CA ALA A 329 30.36 -7.21 24.51
C ALA A 329 31.39 -7.36 23.38
N LEU A 330 30.96 -7.82 22.21
CA LEU A 330 31.76 -7.76 21.00
C LEU A 330 31.99 -6.27 20.70
N ARG A 331 33.25 -5.88 20.82
CA ARG A 331 33.79 -4.58 20.41
C ARG A 331 33.40 -4.38 18.94
N THR A 332 32.46 -3.48 18.67
CA THR A 332 32.33 -2.86 17.36
C THR A 332 33.59 -2.02 17.16
N ILE A 333 34.44 -2.45 16.24
CA ILE A 333 35.60 -1.70 15.74
C ILE A 333 35.06 -0.53 14.89
N PRO A 334 35.72 0.65 14.92
CA PRO A 334 35.24 1.90 14.31
C PRO A 334 34.87 1.83 12.84
#